data_AF-A0A2E3Q9S5-F1
#
_entry.id   AF-A0A2E3Q9S5-F1
#
_cell.length_a   1.000
_cell.length_b   1.000
_cell.length_c   1.000
_cell.angle_alpha   90.00
_cell.angle_beta   90.00
_cell.angle_gamma   90.00
#
_symmetry.space_group_name_H-M   'P 1'
#
loop_
_entity.id
_entity.type
_entity.pdbx_description
1 polymer ?
#
loop_
_entity_poly.entity_id
_entity_poly.type
_entity_poly.pdbx_seq_one_letter_code
_entity_poly.pdbx_strand_id
1 'polypeptide(L)'
;MAIFNIVATTRENIGALDQAIAKAYDESDRMRINELYWMVSDNKSTVDVTKKIGIVGPKQDGIPAAIVTKVESYYGRAPNTIWEWMKVKLEGGNND
;
A
#
# COMPACT_ATOMS: atom_id res chain seq x y z
N MET A 1 -0.60 -9.91 9.32
CA MET A 1 -0.22 -8.71 8.55
C MET A 1 -1.47 -7.93 8.20
N ALA A 2 -1.40 -6.61 8.15
CA ALA A 2 -2.49 -5.74 7.71
C ALA A 2 -2.33 -5.39 6.22
N ILE A 3 -3.42 -4.99 5.57
CA ILE A 3 -3.41 -4.42 4.24
C ILE A 3 -3.60 -2.90 4.36
N PHE A 4 -2.83 -2.15 3.59
CA PHE A 4 -2.94 -0.70 3.48
C PHE A 4 -3.21 -0.30 2.03
N ASN A 5 -4.20 0.56 1.85
CA ASN A 5 -4.48 1.22 0.60
C ASN A 5 -3.61 2.46 0.50
N ILE A 6 -2.95 2.68 -0.63
CA ILE A 6 -2.17 3.87 -0.93
C ILE A 6 -2.70 4.46 -2.23
N VAL A 7 -3.31 5.64 -2.13
CA VAL A 7 -3.94 6.33 -3.26
C VAL A 7 -3.20 7.63 -3.57
N ALA A 8 -2.65 7.73 -4.78
CA ALA A 8 -2.04 8.95 -5.27
C ALA A 8 -3.09 10.08 -5.35
N THR A 9 -2.71 11.29 -4.93
CA THR A 9 -3.61 12.45 -4.93
C THR A 9 -3.62 13.21 -6.26
N THR A 10 -2.56 13.09 -7.07
CA THR A 10 -2.47 13.68 -8.42
C THR A 10 -1.76 12.72 -9.38
N ARG A 11 -1.88 12.96 -10.69
CA ARG A 11 -1.23 12.12 -11.70
C ARG A 11 0.28 12.35 -11.80
N GLU A 12 0.76 13.58 -11.59
CA GLU A 12 2.20 13.90 -11.65
C GLU A 12 3.00 13.08 -10.62
N ASN A 13 2.30 12.60 -9.60
CA ASN A 13 2.84 11.96 -8.43
C ASN A 13 2.97 10.43 -8.55
N ILE A 14 2.40 9.84 -9.59
CA ILE A 14 2.33 8.38 -9.76
C ILE A 14 3.72 7.75 -9.86
N GLY A 15 4.61 8.31 -10.70
CA GLY A 15 5.93 7.72 -10.95
C GLY A 15 6.81 7.67 -9.70
N ALA A 16 6.82 8.76 -8.93
CA ALA A 16 7.57 8.82 -7.68
C ALA A 16 6.99 7.87 -6.62
N LEU A 17 5.66 7.79 -6.52
CA LEU A 17 5.00 6.86 -5.59
C LEU A 17 5.26 5.39 -5.94
N ASP A 18 5.24 5.05 -7.24
CA ASP A 18 5.52 3.70 -7.73
C ASP A 18 6.95 3.26 -7.38
N GLN A 19 7.93 4.15 -7.58
CA GLN A 19 9.32 3.90 -7.20
C GLN A 19 9.47 3.75 -5.68
N ALA A 20 8.77 4.57 -4.90
CA ALA A 20 8.82 4.53 -3.45
C ALA A 20 8.29 3.21 -2.89
N ILE A 21 7.12 2.77 -3.37
CA ILE A 21 6.51 1.50 -2.99
C ILE A 21 7.38 0.33 -3.46
N ALA A 22 7.92 0.40 -4.68
CA ALA A 22 8.75 -0.67 -5.22
C ALA A 22 10.09 -0.82 -4.48
N LYS A 23 10.62 0.26 -3.91
CA LYS A 23 11.81 0.24 -3.07
C LYS A 23 11.52 -0.25 -1.64
N ALA A 24 10.32 0.00 -1.14
CA ALA A 24 9.96 -0.25 0.26
C ALA A 24 9.39 -1.66 0.53
N TYR A 25 8.86 -2.33 -0.49
CA TYR A 25 8.17 -3.62 -0.35
C TYR A 25 8.65 -4.63 -1.38
N ASP A 26 8.74 -5.89 -1.01
CA ASP A 26 8.93 -6.98 -1.97
C ASP A 26 7.71 -7.15 -2.87
N GLU A 27 7.89 -7.78 -4.04
CA GLU A 27 6.78 -8.00 -4.99
C GLU A 27 5.61 -8.78 -4.39
N SER A 28 5.87 -9.69 -3.45
CA SER A 28 4.83 -10.43 -2.75
C SER A 28 3.98 -9.58 -1.82
N ASP A 29 4.49 -8.43 -1.36
CA ASP A 29 3.86 -7.58 -0.35
C ASP A 29 3.28 -6.29 -0.93
N ARG A 30 3.30 -6.13 -2.25
CA ARG A 30 2.69 -5.00 -2.95
C ARG A 30 1.82 -5.49 -4.10
N MET A 31 0.73 -4.79 -4.34
CA MET A 31 -0.18 -5.08 -5.44
C MET A 31 -0.67 -3.77 -6.07
N ARG A 32 -0.38 -3.59 -7.35
CA ARG A 32 -0.90 -2.49 -8.14
C ARG A 32 -2.34 -2.81 -8.55
N ILE A 33 -3.28 -1.95 -8.18
CA ILE A 33 -4.70 -2.12 -8.53
C ILE A 33 -5.02 -1.34 -9.81
N ASN A 34 -4.57 -0.09 -9.89
CA ASN A 34 -4.63 0.76 -11.07
C ASN A 34 -3.58 1.87 -10.97
N GLU A 35 -3.57 2.78 -11.95
CA GLU A 35 -2.61 3.88 -12.06
C GLU A 35 -2.47 4.75 -10.80
N LEU A 36 -3.54 4.93 -10.02
CA LEU A 36 -3.54 5.77 -8.82
C LEU A 36 -3.50 4.97 -7.51
N TYR A 37 -3.60 3.64 -7.59
CA TYR A 37 -3.97 2.83 -6.43
C TYR A 37 -3.08 1.60 -6.26
N TRP A 38 -2.43 1.54 -5.10
CA TRP A 38 -1.73 0.38 -4.60
C TRP A 38 -2.40 -0.19 -3.35
N MET A 39 -2.28 -1.49 -3.19
CA MET A 39 -2.36 -2.16 -1.90
C MET A 39 -0.96 -2.63 -1.49
N VAL A 40 -0.65 -2.53 -0.20
CA VAL A 40 0.56 -3.12 0.39
C VAL A 40 0.20 -3.90 1.63
N SER A 41 1.00 -4.93 1.94
CA SER A 41 0.88 -5.68 3.19
C SER A 41 2.05 -5.34 4.11
N ASP A 42 1.73 -4.98 5.35
CA ASP A 42 2.72 -4.64 6.37
C ASP A 42 2.22 -5.03 7.77
N ASN A 43 3.13 -5.15 8.74
CA ASN A 43 2.80 -5.41 10.14
C ASN A 43 2.90 -4.14 11.03
N LYS A 44 3.18 -2.98 10.44
CA LYS A 44 3.31 -1.70 11.14
C LYS A 44 2.02 -0.88 11.14
N SER A 45 2.06 0.28 11.81
CA SER A 45 0.96 1.24 11.82
C SER A 45 0.88 2.03 10.51
N THR A 46 -0.27 2.67 10.21
CA THR A 46 -0.43 3.55 9.05
C THR A 46 0.64 4.65 9.00
N VAL A 47 1.00 5.22 10.15
CA VAL A 47 2.03 6.27 10.26
C VAL A 47 3.41 5.72 9.92
N ASP A 48 3.71 4.50 10.32
CA ASP A 48 5.00 3.88 10.01
C ASP A 48 5.06 3.44 8.55
N VAL A 49 3.94 3.01 7.96
CA VAL A 49 3.82 2.78 6.51
C VAL A 49 4.11 4.06 5.74
N THR A 50 3.54 5.20 6.13
CA THR A 50 3.78 6.48 5.44
C THR A 50 5.22 6.96 5.57
N LYS A 51 5.86 6.72 6.73
CA LYS A 51 7.30 6.96 6.91
C LYS A 51 8.15 6.02 6.07
N LYS A 52 7.81 4.73 6.02
CA LYS A 52 8.55 3.70 5.27
C LYS A 52 8.61 4.00 3.77
N ILE A 53 7.51 4.53 3.21
CA ILE A 53 7.46 4.97 1.80
C ILE A 53 7.86 6.43 1.58
N GLY A 54 8.27 7.14 2.64
CA GLY A 54 8.82 8.49 2.53
C GLY A 54 7.81 9.64 2.34
N ILE A 55 6.51 9.40 2.52
CA ILE A 55 5.49 10.47 2.50
C ILE A 55 5.64 11.38 3.72
N VAL A 56 5.93 10.79 4.88
CA VAL A 56 6.10 11.52 6.15
C VAL A 56 7.54 11.35 6.63
N GLY A 57 8.27 12.46 6.75
CA GLY A 57 9.65 12.41 7.23
C GLY A 57 10.30 13.80 7.30
N PRO A 58 11.50 13.90 7.92
CA PRO A 58 12.22 15.16 8.08
C PRO A 58 12.77 15.72 6.76
N LYS A 59 12.87 14.89 5.72
CA LYS A 59 13.20 15.32 4.36
C LYS A 59 11.98 15.06 3.48
N GLN A 60 11.44 16.12 2.87
CA GLN A 60 10.55 15.95 1.71
C GLN A 60 11.44 15.58 0.53
N ASP A 61 11.76 14.29 0.39
CA ASP A 61 12.59 13.76 -0.71
C ASP A 61 11.82 13.74 -2.05
N GLY A 62 10.91 14.69 -2.27
CA GLY A 62 10.06 14.76 -3.46
C GLY A 62 9.01 13.65 -3.55
N ILE A 63 8.80 12.87 -2.49
CA ILE A 63 7.72 11.87 -2.45
C ILE A 63 6.38 12.61 -2.34
N PRO A 64 5.47 12.39 -3.29
CA PRO A 64 4.24 13.14 -3.32
C PRO A 64 3.21 12.69 -2.30
N ALA A 65 2.29 13.60 -1.98
CA ALA A 65 1.18 13.31 -1.08
C ALA A 65 0.33 12.13 -1.61
N ALA A 66 0.11 11.14 -0.75
CA ALA A 66 -0.82 10.05 -0.99
C ALA A 66 -1.68 9.81 0.25
N ILE A 67 -2.88 9.29 0.03
CA ILE A 67 -3.80 8.89 1.09
C ILE A 67 -3.47 7.45 1.46
N VAL A 68 -3.13 7.21 2.73
CA VAL A 68 -2.85 5.87 3.25
C VAL A 68 -3.91 5.47 4.25
N THR A 69 -4.62 4.37 4.00
CA THR A 69 -5.66 3.85 4.91
C THR A 69 -5.45 2.36 5.18
N LYS A 70 -5.62 1.96 6.44
CA LYS A 70 -5.63 0.54 6.82
C LYS A 70 -6.98 -0.07 6.42
N VAL A 71 -6.94 -1.25 5.82
CA VAL A 71 -8.12 -2.03 5.50
C VAL A 71 -8.52 -2.84 6.73
N GLU A 72 -9.62 -2.46 7.37
CA GLU A 72 -10.20 -3.23 8.49
C GLU A 72 -11.12 -4.34 7.99
N SER A 73 -11.88 -4.08 6.93
CA SER A 73 -12.73 -5.07 6.27
C SER A 73 -12.89 -4.71 4.80
N TYR A 74 -13.20 -5.71 3.97
CA TYR A 74 -13.42 -5.52 2.54
C TYR A 74 -14.71 -6.21 2.11
N TYR A 75 -15.61 -5.42 1.49
CA TYR A 75 -16.86 -5.88 0.92
C TYR A 75 -16.99 -5.29 -0.49
N GLY A 76 -16.52 -6.05 -1.48
CA GLY A 76 -16.49 -5.58 -2.87
C GLY A 76 -16.28 -6.71 -3.86
N ARG A 77 -16.41 -6.39 -5.15
CA ARG A 77 -16.01 -7.27 -6.24
C ARG A 77 -14.65 -6.83 -6.75
N ALA A 78 -13.72 -7.77 -6.82
CA ALA A 78 -12.43 -7.58 -7.47
C ALA A 78 -12.15 -8.76 -8.41
N PRO A 79 -11.29 -8.58 -9.42
CA PRO A 79 -10.69 -9.70 -10.15
C PRO A 79 -10.12 -10.76 -9.19
N ASN A 80 -10.19 -12.04 -9.59
CA ASN A 80 -9.78 -13.18 -8.75
C ASN A 80 -8.37 -13.01 -8.19
N THR A 81 -7.43 -12.47 -8.98
CA THR A 81 -6.04 -12.26 -8.57
C THR A 81 -5.90 -11.30 -7.39
N ILE A 82 -6.69 -10.22 -7.35
CA ILE A 82 -6.68 -9.28 -6.22
C ILE A 82 -7.29 -9.94 -4.99
N TRP A 83 -8.41 -10.64 -5.17
CA TRP A 83 -9.09 -11.34 -4.08
C TRP A 83 -8.19 -12.41 -3.44
N GLU A 84 -7.52 -13.23 -4.24
CA GLU A 84 -6.60 -14.27 -3.78
C GLU A 84 -5.43 -13.67 -3.00
N TRP A 85 -4.83 -12.59 -3.51
CA TRP A 85 -3.75 -11.89 -2.79
C TRP A 85 -4.23 -11.33 -1.45
N MET A 86 -5.37 -10.65 -1.43
CA MET A 86 -5.95 -10.12 -0.19
C MET A 86 -6.24 -11.23 0.81
N LYS A 87 -6.80 -12.35 0.36
CA LYS A 87 -7.08 -13.51 1.19
C LYS A 87 -5.80 -14.05 1.84
N VAL A 88 -4.73 -14.24 1.06
CA VAL A 88 -3.42 -14.69 1.56
C VAL A 88 -2.87 -13.73 2.63
N LYS A 89 -2.96 -12.41 2.42
CA LYS A 89 -2.43 -11.42 3.37
C LYS A 89 -3.26 -11.27 4.64
N LEU A 90 -4.59 -11.38 4.54
CA LEU A 90 -5.50 -11.33 5.69
C LEU A 90 -5.44 -12.62 6.51
N GLU A 91 -5.49 -13.79 5.87
CA GLU A 91 -5.48 -15.09 6.55
C GLU A 91 -4.09 -15.43 7.10
N GLY A 92 -3.02 -15.11 6.37
CA GLY A 92 -1.63 -15.25 6.85
C GLY A 92 -1.31 -14.32 8.03
N GLY A 93 -2.20 -13.37 8.35
CA GLY A 93 -2.12 -12.50 9.51
C GLY A 93 -2.85 -12.95 10.76
N ASN A 94 -3.63 -14.04 10.69
CA ASN A 94 -4.49 -14.52 11.78
C ASN A 94 -3.86 -15.66 12.60
N ASN A 95 -2.55 -15.91 12.46
CA ASN A 95 -1.83 -16.94 13.22
C ASN A 95 -1.05 -16.34 14.41
N ASP A 96 -1.67 -15.43 15.17
CA ASP A 96 -1.20 -15.01 16.49
C ASP A 96 -2.21 -15.49 17.56
#